data_AF-A0AAI9T677-F1
#
_entry.id   AF-A0AAI9T677-F1
#
_cell.length_a   1.000
_cell.length_b   1.000
_cell.length_c   1.000
_cell.angle_alpha   90.00
_cell.angle_beta   90.00
_cell.angle_gamma   90.00
#
_symmetry.space_group_name_H-M   'P 1'
#
loop_
_entity.id
_entity.type
_entity.pdbx_description
1 polymer ?
#
loop_
_entity_poly.entity_id
_entity_poly.type
_entity_poly.pdbx_seq_one_letter_code
_entity_poly.pdbx_strand_id
1 'polypeptide(L)'
;MRVTSILSGTARTPLIRFVGKRTVPQSIDHSPRVHPASPTGSLPDSFATYRAKAQQHGPLGRSSFNSTIGGHSGASLGPVKPQSGEFFDRAELPSRFGRLPWTQAEIDAIETGGASMFA
;
A
#
# COMPACT_ATOMS: atom_id res chain seq x y z
N MET A 1 -35.56 65.66 29.82
CA MET A 1 -35.87 64.61 28.83
C MET A 1 -34.65 63.72 28.62
N ARG A 2 -34.72 62.41 28.90
CA ARG A 2 -34.25 61.33 27.99
C ARG A 2 -34.99 60.04 28.37
N VAL A 3 -36.24 59.96 27.92
CA VAL A 3 -37.13 58.80 28.04
C VAL A 3 -36.65 57.60 27.18
N THR A 4 -35.45 57.70 26.59
CA THR A 4 -34.93 56.78 25.57
C THR A 4 -34.05 55.65 26.10
N SER A 5 -33.47 55.74 27.30
CA SER A 5 -32.59 54.67 27.82
C SER A 5 -33.36 53.46 28.35
N ILE A 6 -34.53 53.67 28.95
CA ILE A 6 -35.32 52.60 29.58
C ILE A 6 -36.01 51.72 28.52
N LEU A 7 -36.42 52.30 27.38
CA LEU A 7 -37.02 51.56 26.26
C LEU A 7 -36.02 50.77 25.40
N SER A 8 -34.72 51.03 25.53
CA SER A 8 -33.68 50.33 24.76
C SER A 8 -33.31 48.96 25.35
N GLY A 9 -33.65 48.70 26.63
CA GLY A 9 -33.33 47.45 27.33
C GLY A 9 -34.33 46.31 27.12
N THR A 10 -35.55 46.61 26.66
CA THR A 10 -36.64 45.62 26.52
C THR A 10 -36.74 44.99 25.12
N ALA A 11 -36.03 45.52 24.12
CA ALA A 11 -36.26 45.15 22.72
C ALA A 11 -35.35 44.02 22.17
N ARG A 12 -34.29 43.59 22.86
CA ARG A 12 -33.35 42.59 22.33
C ARG A 12 -32.83 41.66 23.43
N THR A 13 -33.65 40.69 23.83
CA THR A 13 -33.16 39.53 24.59
C THR A 13 -32.39 38.61 23.63
N PRO A 14 -31.06 38.42 23.77
CA PRO A 14 -30.34 37.48 22.93
C PRO A 14 -30.84 36.05 23.22
N LEU A 15 -31.38 35.39 22.20
CA LEU A 15 -31.92 34.02 22.31
C LEU A 15 -30.84 32.97 22.57
N ILE A 16 -29.57 33.32 22.35
CA ILE A 16 -28.43 32.41 22.54
C ILE A 16 -27.79 32.71 23.89
N ARG A 17 -27.86 31.73 24.80
CA ARG A 17 -27.09 31.77 26.05
C ARG A 17 -25.69 31.26 25.77
N PHE A 18 -24.68 32.10 25.95
CA PHE A 18 -23.27 31.68 25.93
C PHE A 18 -22.99 30.85 27.19
N VAL A 19 -23.39 29.58 27.18
CA VAL A 19 -22.89 28.59 28.14
C VAL A 19 -21.37 28.52 27.95
N GLY A 20 -20.63 28.76 29.03
CA GLY A 20 -19.17 28.79 29.02
C GLY A 20 -18.52 27.47 28.55
N LYS A 21 -17.20 27.31 28.76
CA LYS A 21 -16.46 26.11 28.34
C LYS A 21 -17.12 24.85 28.92
N ARG A 22 -17.62 23.98 28.05
CA ARG A 22 -18.27 22.71 28.45
C ARG A 22 -17.20 21.80 29.05
N THR A 23 -17.42 21.31 30.27
CA THR A 23 -16.59 20.30 30.91
C THR A 23 -17.15 18.90 30.65
N VAL A 24 -16.28 17.92 30.48
CA VAL A 24 -16.72 16.52 30.31
C VAL A 24 -17.22 16.00 31.67
N PRO A 25 -18.43 15.43 31.74
CA PRO A 25 -18.96 14.86 32.97
C PRO A 25 -18.04 13.72 33.47
N GLN A 26 -17.68 13.75 34.75
CA GLN A 26 -16.79 12.75 35.37
C GLN A 26 -17.45 11.38 35.57
N SER A 27 -18.78 11.31 35.42
CA SER A 27 -19.56 10.08 35.62
C SER A 27 -19.66 9.20 34.37
N ILE A 28 -18.99 9.57 33.27
CA ILE A 28 -19.03 8.81 32.02
C ILE A 28 -17.87 7.81 32.02
N ASP A 29 -18.19 6.54 31.76
CA ASP A 29 -17.18 5.51 31.54
C ASP A 29 -16.49 5.70 30.19
N HIS A 30 -15.19 5.96 30.23
CA HIS A 30 -14.32 6.09 29.05
C HIS A 30 -13.45 4.86 28.81
N SER A 31 -13.78 3.71 29.42
CA SER A 31 -13.10 2.46 29.13
C SER A 31 -13.17 2.16 27.63
N PRO A 32 -12.04 1.87 26.98
CA PRO A 32 -12.04 1.43 25.59
C PRO A 32 -12.90 0.18 25.46
N ARG A 33 -13.76 0.14 24.44
CA ARG A 33 -14.64 -1.00 24.16
C ARG A 33 -14.50 -1.42 22.72
N VAL A 34 -14.61 -2.72 22.48
CA VAL A 34 -14.62 -3.28 21.14
C VAL A 34 -15.88 -2.82 20.41
N HIS A 35 -15.74 -2.53 19.12
CA HIS A 35 -16.89 -2.27 18.28
C HIS A 35 -17.69 -3.57 18.08
N PRO A 36 -19.04 -3.56 18.11
CA PRO A 36 -19.85 -4.77 17.95
C PRO A 36 -19.64 -5.47 16.59
N ALA A 37 -19.29 -4.72 15.55
CA ALA A 37 -18.94 -5.26 14.23
C ALA A 37 -17.43 -5.53 14.05
N SER A 38 -16.64 -5.59 15.13
CA SER A 38 -15.22 -5.91 15.04
C SER A 38 -15.02 -7.37 14.63
N PRO A 39 -14.26 -7.67 13.57
CA PRO A 39 -14.01 -9.06 13.14
C PRO A 39 -13.31 -9.92 14.21
N THR A 40 -12.48 -9.30 15.05
CA THR A 40 -11.68 -10.01 16.07
C THR A 40 -12.33 -10.02 17.44
N GLY A 41 -13.33 -9.17 17.69
CA GLY A 41 -14.02 -9.08 18.98
C GLY A 41 -13.14 -8.68 20.17
N SER A 42 -11.88 -8.27 19.95
CA SER A 42 -10.91 -7.91 20.98
C SER A 42 -10.24 -6.56 20.68
N LEU A 43 -9.87 -5.83 21.73
CA LEU A 43 -9.05 -4.63 21.59
C LEU A 43 -7.59 -5.03 21.31
N PRO A 44 -6.85 -4.29 20.49
CA PRO A 44 -5.41 -4.49 20.37
C PRO A 44 -4.70 -4.25 21.71
N ASP A 45 -3.81 -5.16 22.12
CA ASP A 45 -3.11 -5.07 23.41
C ASP A 45 -2.28 -3.78 23.55
N SER A 46 -1.56 -3.37 22.49
CA SER A 46 -0.83 -2.10 22.42
C SER A 46 -0.30 -1.81 21.00
N PHE A 47 0.07 -0.55 20.73
CA PHE A 47 0.79 -0.20 19.51
C PHE A 47 2.17 -0.90 19.44
N ALA A 48 2.81 -1.15 20.58
CA ALA A 48 4.09 -1.84 20.65
C ALA A 48 3.99 -3.32 20.21
N THR A 49 2.95 -4.03 20.64
CA THR A 49 2.70 -5.42 20.23
C THR A 49 2.27 -5.50 18.76
N TYR A 50 1.47 -4.54 18.28
CA TYR A 50 1.16 -4.39 16.86
C TYR A 50 2.45 -4.18 16.04
N ARG A 51 3.32 -3.25 16.45
CA ARG A 51 4.58 -2.98 15.76
C ARG A 51 5.45 -4.23 15.68
N ALA A 52 5.56 -5.01 16.76
CA ALA A 52 6.32 -6.26 16.75
C ALA A 52 5.77 -7.30 15.75
N LYS A 53 4.44 -7.48 15.69
CA LYS A 53 3.79 -8.39 14.73
C LYS A 53 3.93 -7.92 13.28
N ALA A 54 3.76 -6.62 13.04
CA ALA A 54 3.82 -6.03 11.70
C ALA A 54 5.22 -6.06 11.06
N GLN A 55 6.29 -6.23 11.85
CA GLN A 55 7.66 -6.38 11.35
C GLN A 55 7.93 -7.76 10.71
N GLN A 56 6.95 -8.67 10.68
CA GLN A 56 7.10 -9.98 10.06
C GLN A 56 7.35 -9.94 8.54
N HIS A 57 7.04 -8.83 7.86
CA HIS A 57 7.15 -8.70 6.40
C HIS A 57 8.25 -7.71 5.94
N GLY A 58 9.14 -7.26 6.84
CA GLY A 58 10.20 -6.32 6.51
C GLY A 58 11.54 -6.66 7.17
N PRO A 59 12.67 -6.29 6.56
CA PRO A 59 14.01 -6.68 7.02
C PRO A 59 14.43 -6.03 8.37
N LEU A 60 13.57 -5.27 9.05
CA LEU A 60 13.94 -4.45 10.21
C LEU A 60 13.66 -5.14 11.57
N GLY A 61 13.28 -6.42 11.56
CA GLY A 61 13.18 -7.26 12.76
C GLY A 61 14.57 -7.72 13.22
N ARG A 62 15.03 -7.17 14.35
CA ARG A 62 16.19 -7.56 15.18
C ARG A 62 16.93 -8.84 14.72
N SER A 63 18.16 -8.65 14.24
CA SER A 63 19.27 -9.61 14.22
C SER A 63 19.13 -10.91 13.39
N SER A 64 18.79 -10.83 12.09
CA SER A 64 19.08 -11.95 11.18
C SER A 64 19.81 -11.54 9.88
N PHE A 65 20.52 -10.42 9.92
CA PHE A 65 21.41 -9.99 8.82
C PHE A 65 22.71 -10.82 8.72
N ASN A 66 22.97 -11.73 9.65
CA ASN A 66 24.22 -12.51 9.68
C ASN A 66 24.14 -13.89 9.02
N SER A 67 23.01 -14.30 8.45
CA SER A 67 22.92 -15.65 7.86
C SER A 67 21.88 -15.83 6.74
N THR A 68 21.19 -14.78 6.29
CA THR A 68 20.16 -14.91 5.25
C THR A 68 20.53 -14.11 4.01
N ILE A 69 20.03 -14.55 2.85
CA ILE A 69 20.23 -14.00 1.50
C ILE A 69 20.37 -12.46 1.57
N GLY A 70 21.57 -11.95 1.26
CA GLY A 70 21.93 -10.52 1.38
C GLY A 70 23.07 -10.22 2.36
N GLY A 71 23.42 -11.13 3.26
CA GLY A 71 24.57 -10.97 4.19
C GLY A 71 25.93 -11.40 3.62
N HIS A 72 25.93 -12.13 2.51
CA HIS A 72 27.14 -12.59 1.83
C HIS A 72 27.32 -11.86 0.49
N SER A 73 28.58 -11.58 0.11
CA SER A 73 28.90 -11.07 -1.23
C SER A 73 28.38 -12.04 -2.28
N GLY A 74 27.73 -11.55 -3.34
CA GLY A 74 27.18 -12.40 -4.40
C GLY A 74 28.20 -13.37 -5.01
N ALA A 75 29.49 -13.02 -4.98
CA ALA A 75 30.58 -13.90 -5.43
C ALA A 75 30.74 -15.18 -4.59
N SER A 76 30.35 -15.15 -3.31
CA SER A 76 30.41 -16.32 -2.41
C SER A 76 29.25 -17.31 -2.61
N LEU A 77 28.20 -16.92 -3.33
CA LEU A 77 27.06 -17.77 -3.67
C LEU A 77 27.36 -18.71 -4.85
N GLY A 78 28.55 -18.59 -5.44
CA GLY A 78 28.98 -19.37 -6.58
C GLY A 78 28.54 -18.77 -7.93
N PRO A 79 29.01 -19.35 -9.03
CA PRO A 79 28.63 -18.90 -10.37
C PRO A 79 27.15 -19.19 -10.61
N VAL A 80 26.41 -18.18 -11.07
CA VAL A 80 25.03 -18.32 -11.52
C VAL A 80 25.03 -19.15 -12.80
N LYS A 81 24.67 -20.43 -12.69
CA LYS A 81 24.53 -21.37 -13.82
C LYS A 81 23.20 -22.10 -13.69
N PRO A 82 22.51 -22.37 -14.81
CA PRO A 82 21.26 -23.12 -14.77
C PRO A 82 21.57 -24.58 -14.40
N GLN A 83 20.61 -25.29 -13.81
CA GLN A 83 20.78 -26.72 -13.56
C GLN A 83 20.80 -27.51 -14.88
N SER A 84 21.21 -28.78 -14.81
CA SER A 84 21.20 -29.65 -15.99
C SER A 84 19.78 -29.78 -16.54
N GLY A 85 19.57 -29.33 -17.77
CA GLY A 85 18.25 -29.33 -18.42
C GLY A 85 17.45 -28.04 -18.22
N GLU A 86 17.94 -27.10 -17.43
CA GLU A 86 17.42 -25.74 -17.33
C GLU A 86 18.22 -24.79 -18.22
N PHE A 87 17.57 -23.74 -18.68
CA PHE A 87 18.17 -22.70 -19.52
C PHE A 87 17.71 -21.35 -18.98
N PHE A 88 18.60 -20.36 -18.98
CA PHE A 88 18.23 -19.02 -18.51
C PHE A 88 17.44 -18.26 -19.57
N ASP A 89 17.86 -18.41 -20.82
CA ASP A 89 17.26 -17.72 -21.94
C ASP A 89 16.55 -18.67 -22.89
N ARG A 90 15.48 -18.17 -23.50
CA ARG A 90 14.75 -18.90 -24.54
C ARG A 90 15.57 -19.10 -25.82
N ALA A 91 16.64 -18.33 -26.00
CA ALA A 91 17.57 -18.49 -27.12
C ALA A 91 18.43 -19.76 -26.99
N GLU A 92 18.61 -20.27 -25.76
CA GLU A 92 19.36 -21.50 -25.50
C GLU A 92 18.48 -22.75 -25.66
N LEU A 93 17.15 -22.57 -25.73
CA LEU A 93 16.19 -23.64 -25.97
C LEU A 93 16.13 -24.02 -27.46
N PRO A 94 15.64 -25.24 -27.78
CA PRO A 94 15.41 -25.65 -29.17
C PRO A 94 14.54 -24.67 -29.95
N SER A 95 14.74 -24.58 -31.27
CA SER A 95 14.12 -23.60 -32.18
C SER A 95 12.59 -23.47 -32.05
N ARG A 96 11.89 -24.55 -31.69
CA ARG A 96 10.45 -24.57 -31.40
C ARG A 96 9.99 -23.62 -30.29
N PHE A 97 10.89 -23.22 -29.38
CA PHE A 97 10.60 -22.30 -28.27
C PHE A 97 11.00 -20.84 -28.58
N GLY A 98 11.72 -20.63 -29.68
CA GLY A 98 12.06 -19.32 -30.21
C GLY A 98 10.86 -18.61 -30.81
N ARG A 99 10.99 -17.31 -31.06
CA ARG A 99 10.03 -16.58 -31.91
C ARG A 99 10.24 -17.03 -33.35
N LEU A 100 9.16 -17.06 -34.16
CA LEU A 100 9.32 -17.29 -35.59
C LEU A 100 10.16 -16.14 -36.18
N PRO A 101 11.32 -16.41 -36.79
CA PRO A 101 12.03 -15.41 -37.57
C PRO A 101 11.22 -15.15 -38.85
N TRP A 102 10.96 -13.88 -39.16
CA TRP A 102 10.34 -13.50 -40.42
C TRP A 102 11.43 -13.22 -41.45
N THR A 103 11.26 -13.76 -42.64
CA THR A 103 12.11 -13.45 -43.78
C THR A 103 11.81 -12.05 -44.33
N GLN A 104 12.78 -11.42 -44.99
CA GLN A 104 12.55 -10.09 -45.58
C GLN A 104 11.37 -10.10 -46.58
N ALA A 105 11.24 -11.17 -47.36
CA ALA A 105 10.12 -11.32 -48.29
C ALA A 105 8.75 -11.38 -47.58
N GLU A 106 8.66 -12.05 -46.42
CA GLU A 106 7.43 -12.09 -45.62
C GLU A 106 7.13 -10.73 -45.00
N ILE A 107 8.15 -10.01 -44.53
CA ILE A 107 8.02 -8.64 -44.03
C ILE A 107 7.48 -7.74 -45.15
N ASP A 108 8.11 -7.76 -46.32
CA ASP A 108 7.69 -6.96 -47.47
C ASP A 108 6.28 -7.33 -47.93
N ALA A 109 5.91 -8.62 -47.91
CA ALA A 109 4.56 -9.07 -48.24
C ALA A 109 3.52 -8.53 -47.25
N ILE A 110 3.86 -8.42 -45.98
CA ILE A 110 2.96 -7.85 -44.97
C ILE A 110 2.85 -6.33 -45.13
N GLU A 111 3.98 -5.63 -45.32
CA GLU A 111 4.02 -4.18 -45.48
C GLU A 111 3.31 -3.71 -46.77
N THR A 112 3.43 -4.47 -47.85
CA THR A 112 2.78 -4.17 -49.13
C THR A 112 1.35 -4.72 -49.24
N GLY A 113 0.82 -5.36 -48.19
CA GLY A 113 -0.50 -5.99 -48.22
C GLY A 113 -0.61 -7.14 -49.22
N GLY A 114 0.50 -7.80 -49.55
CA GLY A 114 0.60 -8.93 -50.47
C GLY A 114 1.04 -8.55 -51.90
N ALA A 115 1.27 -7.27 -52.20
CA ALA A 115 1.62 -6.85 -53.56
C ALA A 115 2.99 -7.39 -54.04
N SER A 116 3.96 -7.53 -53.13
CA SER A 116 5.29 -8.06 -53.47
C SER A 116 5.31 -9.55 -53.86
N MET A 117 4.23 -10.30 -53.60
CA MET A 117 4.13 -11.73 -53.97
C MET A 117 3.71 -11.95 -55.43
N PHE A 118 3.18 -10.93 -56.10
CA PHE A 118 2.62 -11.02 -57.46
C PHE A 118 3.31 -10.09 -58.46
N ALA A 119 4.35 -9.39 -58.03
CA ALA A 119 5.14 -8.46 -58.84
C ALA A 119 6.26 -9.17 -59.62
#